data_AF-A0A938HP69-F1
#
_entry.id   AF-A0A938HP69-F1
#
_cell.length_a   1.000
_cell.length_b   1.000
_cell.length_c   1.000
_cell.angle_alpha   90.00
_cell.angle_beta   90.00
_cell.angle_gamma   90.00
#
_symmetry.space_group_name_H-M   'P 1'
#
loop_
_entity.id
_entity.type
_entity.pdbx_description
1 polymer ?
#
loop_
_entity_poly.entity_id
_entity_poly.type
_entity_poly.pdbx_seq_one_letter_code
_entity_poly.pdbx_strand_id
1 'polypeptide(L)'
;MAAFGRRFKRIGWLVAGAGAVAALGLWLKPDAAPPDLSDPSLVAAGKTVYAVACAECHGGNLEGEPNWRTPFPDGSLPAPPHDASGHTWHHPDKVLFGITRDGGASVAPKGFPSRMPAFGGQLSEREIWAVLAYIKSTWPPDIRERQESLSRRAR
;
A
#
# COMPACT_ATOMS: atom_id res chain seq x y z
N MET A 1 6.68 48.58 65.35
CA MET A 1 6.49 49.82 64.55
C MET A 1 7.29 49.61 63.27
N ALA A 2 6.81 49.60 62.02
CA ALA A 2 5.59 50.02 61.36
C ALA A 2 5.35 49.07 60.15
N ALA A 3 4.11 48.64 59.93
CA ALA A 3 3.22 49.03 58.81
C ALA A 3 3.36 48.16 57.53
N PHE A 4 2.33 47.35 57.22
CA PHE A 4 1.30 47.66 56.20
C PHE A 4 1.87 47.56 54.77
N GLY A 5 1.80 46.42 54.08
CA GLY A 5 0.57 45.81 53.59
C GLY A 5 0.00 46.58 52.41
N ARG A 6 0.31 46.21 51.16
CA ARG A 6 -0.57 46.38 50.00
C ARG A 6 -0.27 45.36 48.91
N ARG A 7 -1.27 44.50 48.68
CA ARG A 7 -1.45 43.59 47.54
C ARG A 7 -1.45 44.39 46.24
N PHE A 8 -0.69 43.95 45.23
CA PHE A 8 -0.99 44.28 43.83
C PHE A 8 -0.93 43.04 42.94
N LYS A 9 -2.16 42.63 42.60
CA LYS A 9 -2.69 41.91 41.44
C LYS A 9 -1.68 41.16 40.54
N ARG A 10 -1.84 39.83 40.56
CA ARG A 10 -1.42 38.87 39.54
C ARG A 10 -1.85 39.37 38.15
N ILE A 11 -0.87 39.63 37.28
CA ILE A 11 -1.12 39.85 35.84
C ILE A 11 -1.07 38.47 35.20
N GLY A 12 -2.25 37.96 34.89
CA GLY A 12 -2.41 36.76 34.09
C GLY A 12 -2.18 37.08 32.62
N TRP A 13 -1.46 36.19 31.96
CA TRP A 13 -1.66 35.90 30.54
C TRP A 13 -1.76 34.39 30.40
N LEU A 14 -3.01 33.90 30.46
CA LEU A 14 -3.37 32.60 29.93
C LEU A 14 -3.29 32.73 28.41
N VAL A 15 -2.17 32.33 27.81
CA VAL A 15 -2.20 31.99 26.38
C VAL A 15 -2.76 30.58 26.31
N ALA A 16 -4.08 30.52 26.18
CA ALA A 16 -4.80 29.35 25.74
C ALA A 16 -4.42 29.09 24.27
N GLY A 17 -3.28 28.42 24.07
CA GLY A 17 -2.97 27.79 22.81
C GLY A 17 -3.86 26.55 22.67
N ALA A 18 -5.09 26.74 22.22
CA ALA A 18 -5.93 25.67 21.70
C ALA A 18 -5.32 25.18 20.38
N GLY A 19 -4.19 24.48 20.46
CA GLY A 19 -3.74 23.60 19.40
C GLY A 19 -4.65 22.38 19.43
N ALA A 20 -5.82 22.50 18.81
CA ALA A 20 -6.63 21.35 18.45
C ALA A 20 -5.83 20.55 17.40
N VAL A 21 -4.89 19.73 17.86
CA VAL A 21 -4.49 18.56 17.11
C VAL A 21 -5.77 17.75 17.01
N ALA A 22 -6.43 17.84 15.86
CA ALA A 22 -7.49 16.93 15.49
C ALA A 22 -6.86 15.54 15.37
N ALA A 23 -6.60 14.91 16.52
CA ALA A 23 -6.51 13.47 16.64
C ALA A 23 -7.93 12.96 16.40
N LEU A 24 -8.34 12.98 15.13
CA LEU A 24 -9.44 12.15 14.68
C LEU A 24 -8.88 10.73 14.80
N GLY A 25 -9.03 10.17 16.01
CA GLY A 25 -8.89 8.76 16.27
C GLY A 25 -9.90 8.07 15.38
N LEU A 26 -9.48 7.75 14.16
CA LEU A 26 -10.23 6.94 13.25
C LEU A 26 -10.17 5.54 13.84
N TRP A 27 -11.24 5.21 14.56
CA TRP A 27 -11.56 3.88 15.02
C TRP A 27 -11.23 2.88 13.91
N LEU A 28 -10.26 2.01 14.16
CA LEU A 28 -9.94 0.87 13.33
C LEU A 28 -11.21 0.03 13.21
N LYS A 29 -11.88 0.11 12.06
CA LYS A 29 -12.90 -0.86 11.69
C LYS A 29 -12.17 -2.11 11.22
N PRO A 30 -12.44 -3.29 11.81
CA PRO A 30 -11.94 -4.55 11.28
C PRO A 30 -12.59 -4.81 9.91
N ASP A 31 -11.79 -5.34 8.98
CA ASP A 31 -12.12 -5.85 7.65
C ASP A 31 -13.21 -5.07 6.89
N ALA A 32 -12.98 -3.77 6.70
CA ALA A 32 -13.74 -3.03 5.70
C ALA A 32 -13.54 -3.69 4.32
N ALA A 33 -14.62 -3.79 3.54
CA ALA A 33 -14.53 -4.21 2.15
C ALA A 33 -13.40 -3.43 1.43
N PRO A 34 -12.69 -4.04 0.47
CA PRO A 34 -11.65 -3.33 -0.28
C PRO A 34 -12.18 -1.98 -0.78
N PRO A 35 -11.37 -0.92 -0.73
CA PRO A 35 -11.79 0.38 -1.24
C PRO A 35 -12.08 0.28 -2.76
N ASP A 36 -12.74 1.30 -3.30
CA ASP A 36 -12.91 1.40 -4.75
C ASP A 36 -11.54 1.60 -5.41
N LEU A 37 -11.05 0.55 -6.08
CA LEU A 37 -9.75 0.55 -6.76
C LEU A 37 -9.73 1.41 -8.03
N SER A 38 -10.87 1.99 -8.43
CA SER A 38 -10.96 2.96 -9.52
C SER A 38 -10.92 4.43 -9.05
N ASP A 39 -10.92 4.67 -7.74
CA ASP A 39 -10.82 6.02 -7.15
C ASP A 39 -9.50 6.70 -7.59
N PRO A 40 -9.55 7.82 -8.32
CA PRO A 40 -8.35 8.51 -8.78
C PRO A 40 -7.39 8.94 -7.66
N SER A 41 -7.90 9.25 -6.47
CA SER A 41 -7.08 9.63 -5.32
C SER A 41 -6.31 8.42 -4.77
N LEU A 42 -6.94 7.25 -4.78
CA LEU A 42 -6.32 5.99 -4.37
C LEU A 42 -5.26 5.54 -5.38
N VAL A 43 -5.55 5.68 -6.68
CA VAL A 43 -4.58 5.42 -7.77
C VAL A 43 -3.37 6.36 -7.64
N ALA A 44 -3.58 7.65 -7.37
CA ALA A 44 -2.50 8.61 -7.19
C ALA A 44 -1.63 8.27 -5.96
N ALA A 45 -2.24 7.91 -4.83
CA ALA A 45 -1.51 7.43 -3.66
C ALA A 45 -0.73 6.14 -3.97
N GLY A 46 -1.34 5.22 -4.71
CA GLY A 46 -0.74 3.96 -5.14
C GLY A 46 0.50 4.14 -5.99
N LYS A 47 0.50 5.12 -6.89
CA LYS A 47 1.66 5.46 -7.70
C LYS A 47 2.86 5.87 -6.85
N THR A 48 2.62 6.66 -5.80
CA THR A 48 3.67 7.06 -4.85
C THR A 48 4.22 5.86 -4.08
N VAL A 49 3.33 5.00 -3.57
CA VAL A 49 3.73 3.76 -2.87
C VAL A 49 4.54 2.86 -3.80
N TYR A 50 4.08 2.67 -5.04
CA TYR A 50 4.75 1.85 -6.04
C TYR A 50 6.19 2.30 -6.29
N ALA A 51 6.39 3.60 -6.52
CA ALA A 51 7.69 4.17 -6.81
C ALA A 51 8.71 3.94 -5.68
N VAL A 52 8.27 3.88 -4.43
CA VAL A 52 9.15 3.72 -3.26
C VAL A 52 9.33 2.25 -2.87
N ALA A 53 8.29 1.42 -2.98
CA ALA A 53 8.30 0.08 -2.42
C ALA A 53 8.42 -1.04 -3.46
N CYS A 54 8.06 -0.79 -4.72
CA CYS A 54 7.89 -1.86 -5.72
C CYS A 54 8.83 -1.70 -6.92
N ALA A 55 9.08 -0.46 -7.34
CA ALA A 55 9.78 -0.14 -8.58
C ALA A 55 11.25 -0.60 -8.62
N GLU A 56 11.90 -0.79 -7.46
CA GLU A 56 13.29 -1.30 -7.39
C GLU A 56 13.44 -2.66 -8.07
N CYS A 57 12.43 -3.53 -7.94
CA CYS A 57 12.43 -4.85 -8.57
C CYS A 57 11.48 -4.90 -9.77
N HIS A 58 10.28 -4.33 -9.67
CA HIS A 58 9.26 -4.42 -10.72
C HIS A 58 9.39 -3.36 -11.83
N GLY A 59 10.41 -2.51 -11.77
CA GLY A 59 10.67 -1.45 -12.74
C GLY A 59 9.80 -0.22 -12.55
N GLY A 60 10.31 0.96 -12.91
CA GLY A 60 9.58 2.22 -12.77
C GLY A 60 8.37 2.36 -13.69
N ASN A 61 8.35 1.61 -14.80
CA ASN A 61 7.28 1.55 -15.79
C ASN A 61 6.51 0.22 -15.71
N LEU A 62 6.63 -0.53 -14.61
CA LEU A 62 5.98 -1.83 -14.42
C LEU A 62 6.50 -2.94 -15.35
N GLU A 63 7.69 -2.76 -15.94
CA GLU A 63 8.29 -3.63 -16.96
C GLU A 63 8.96 -4.89 -16.38
N GLY A 64 9.15 -4.95 -15.06
CA GLY A 64 9.84 -6.05 -14.37
C GLY A 64 11.35 -6.10 -14.66
N GLU A 65 12.00 -7.12 -14.12
CA GLU A 65 13.40 -7.41 -14.43
C GLU A 65 13.51 -8.08 -15.83
N PRO A 66 14.60 -7.84 -16.58
CA PRO A 66 14.85 -8.54 -17.84
C PRO A 66 14.86 -10.06 -17.67
N ASN A 67 14.40 -10.78 -18.68
CA ASN A 67 14.34 -12.25 -18.68
C ASN A 67 13.62 -12.84 -17.44
N TRP A 68 12.57 -12.19 -16.93
CA TRP A 68 11.86 -12.59 -15.70
C TRP A 68 11.32 -14.03 -15.66
N ARG A 69 11.27 -14.72 -16.81
CA ARG A 69 10.89 -16.14 -16.90
C ARG A 69 12.08 -17.10 -16.78
N THR A 70 13.30 -16.60 -16.74
CA THR A 70 14.53 -17.38 -16.63
C THR A 70 15.03 -17.32 -15.18
N PRO A 71 15.17 -18.46 -14.49
CA PRO A 71 15.68 -18.48 -13.13
C PRO A 71 17.11 -17.96 -13.01
N PHE A 72 17.40 -17.34 -11.87
CA PHE A 72 18.76 -17.06 -11.42
C PHE A 72 19.48 -18.35 -11.02
N PRO A 73 20.82 -18.33 -10.84
CA PRO A 73 21.60 -19.50 -10.40
C PRO A 73 21.14 -20.09 -9.06
N ASP A 74 20.53 -19.29 -8.18
CA ASP A 74 19.98 -19.74 -6.90
C ASP A 74 18.58 -20.38 -7.02
N GLY A 75 18.03 -20.45 -8.25
CA GLY A 75 16.72 -21.02 -8.55
C GLY A 75 15.55 -20.05 -8.35
N SER A 76 15.80 -18.82 -7.88
CA SER A 76 14.76 -17.79 -7.77
C SER A 76 14.40 -17.21 -9.15
N LEU A 77 13.24 -16.58 -9.26
CA LEU A 77 12.84 -15.87 -10.48
C LEU A 77 13.03 -14.36 -10.30
N PRO A 78 13.42 -13.64 -11.36
CA PRO A 78 13.34 -12.19 -11.38
C PRO A 78 11.90 -11.68 -11.24
N ALA A 79 11.76 -10.45 -10.78
CA ALA A 79 10.47 -9.81 -10.58
C ALA A 79 9.72 -9.70 -11.92
N PRO A 80 8.48 -10.21 -12.02
CA PRO A 80 7.70 -10.14 -13.25
C PRO A 80 7.22 -8.71 -13.52
N PRO A 81 6.95 -8.36 -14.80
CA PRO A 81 6.22 -7.16 -15.14
C PRO A 81 4.84 -7.16 -14.50
N HIS A 82 4.41 -5.96 -14.11
CA HIS A 82 3.05 -5.68 -13.68
C HIS A 82 2.20 -5.06 -14.78
N ASP A 83 2.77 -4.79 -15.97
CA ASP A 83 2.04 -4.37 -17.16
C ASP A 83 1.32 -5.53 -17.88
N ALA A 84 0.83 -5.27 -19.10
CA ALA A 84 0.10 -6.25 -19.91
C ALA A 84 0.94 -7.48 -20.32
N SER A 85 2.28 -7.39 -20.34
CA SER A 85 3.18 -8.49 -20.71
C SER A 85 3.39 -9.53 -19.59
N GLY A 86 3.02 -9.15 -18.37
CA GLY A 86 3.09 -9.98 -17.17
C GLY A 86 1.90 -10.91 -17.01
N HIS A 87 1.68 -11.33 -15.76
CA HIS A 87 0.59 -12.25 -15.40
C HIS A 87 -0.16 -11.86 -14.13
N THR A 88 0.16 -10.70 -13.53
CA THR A 88 -0.49 -10.21 -12.31
C THR A 88 -2.00 -10.13 -12.45
N TRP A 89 -2.49 -9.72 -13.62
CA TRP A 89 -3.91 -9.58 -13.94
C TRP A 89 -4.68 -10.91 -14.04
N HIS A 90 -4.00 -12.06 -13.99
CA HIS A 90 -4.64 -13.38 -13.88
C HIS A 90 -5.16 -13.70 -12.48
N HIS A 91 -4.86 -12.86 -11.49
CA HIS A 91 -5.18 -13.14 -10.08
C HIS A 91 -6.22 -12.14 -9.55
N PRO A 92 -7.17 -12.60 -8.71
CA PRO A 92 -8.17 -11.73 -8.11
C PRO A 92 -7.55 -10.81 -7.04
N ASP A 93 -8.19 -9.69 -6.79
CA ASP A 93 -7.74 -8.62 -5.89
C ASP A 93 -7.33 -9.13 -4.49
N LYS A 94 -8.13 -10.01 -3.88
CA LYS A 94 -7.82 -10.61 -2.56
C LYS A 94 -6.51 -11.42 -2.57
N VAL A 95 -6.23 -12.14 -3.66
CA VAL A 95 -4.99 -12.92 -3.80
C VAL A 95 -3.80 -11.98 -3.98
N LEU A 96 -3.94 -10.96 -4.83
CA LEU A 96 -2.89 -9.95 -5.02
C LEU A 96 -2.57 -9.20 -3.73
N PHE A 97 -3.59 -8.85 -2.94
CA PHE A 97 -3.43 -8.24 -1.63
C PHE A 97 -2.68 -9.17 -0.68
N GLY A 98 -3.08 -10.44 -0.58
CA GLY A 98 -2.42 -11.44 0.24
C GLY A 98 -0.94 -11.64 -0.13
N ILE A 99 -0.63 -11.78 -1.42
CA ILE A 99 0.76 -11.90 -1.90
C ILE A 99 1.58 -10.66 -1.54
N THR A 100 1.02 -9.46 -1.68
CA THR A 100 1.74 -8.22 -1.35
C THR A 100 1.98 -8.11 0.16
N ARG A 101 0.97 -8.43 0.98
CA ARG A 101 1.07 -8.39 2.45
C ARG A 101 2.02 -9.46 2.99
N ASP A 102 1.87 -10.69 2.54
CA ASP A 102 2.51 -11.87 3.13
C ASP A 102 3.77 -12.32 2.37
N GLY A 103 4.09 -11.66 1.25
CA GLY A 103 5.25 -11.93 0.41
C GLY A 103 5.02 -13.08 -0.57
N GLY A 104 5.88 -13.19 -1.58
CA GLY A 104 5.74 -14.21 -2.64
C GLY A 104 5.89 -15.64 -2.13
N ALA A 105 6.64 -15.84 -1.05
CA ALA A 105 6.79 -17.16 -0.41
C ALA A 105 5.47 -17.71 0.16
N SER A 106 4.49 -16.84 0.47
CA SER A 106 3.19 -17.25 1.02
C SER A 106 2.35 -18.11 0.06
N VAL A 107 2.58 -17.98 -1.25
CA VAL A 107 1.87 -18.70 -2.31
C VAL A 107 2.77 -19.60 -3.15
N ALA A 108 4.09 -19.55 -2.91
CA ALA A 108 5.05 -20.34 -3.68
C ALA A 108 5.04 -21.82 -3.22
N PRO A 109 5.40 -22.76 -4.10
CA PRO A 109 5.65 -24.14 -3.71
C PRO A 109 6.65 -24.22 -2.55
N LYS A 110 6.47 -25.21 -1.66
CA LYS A 110 7.37 -25.42 -0.53
C LYS A 110 8.82 -25.54 -1.01
N GLY A 111 9.70 -24.69 -0.48
CA GLY A 111 11.12 -24.68 -0.82
C GLY A 111 11.49 -23.83 -2.02
N PHE A 112 10.53 -23.19 -2.70
CA PHE A 112 10.84 -22.23 -3.77
C PHE A 112 11.42 -20.92 -3.19
N PRO A 113 12.60 -20.46 -3.66
CA PRO A 113 13.26 -19.26 -3.13
C PRO A 113 12.64 -17.99 -3.72
N SER A 114 11.45 -17.60 -3.26
CA SER A 114 10.82 -16.36 -3.70
C SER A 114 11.60 -15.13 -3.19
N ARG A 115 11.90 -14.18 -4.09
CA ARG A 115 12.56 -12.90 -3.77
C ARG A 115 11.58 -11.77 -3.37
N MET A 116 10.27 -11.97 -3.52
CA MET A 116 9.29 -10.93 -3.21
C MET A 116 9.05 -10.84 -1.70
N PRO A 117 9.42 -9.74 -1.02
CA PRO A 117 9.29 -9.60 0.41
C PRO A 117 7.82 -9.43 0.85
N ALA A 118 7.56 -9.69 2.13
CA ALA A 118 6.28 -9.38 2.75
C ALA A 118 6.24 -7.89 3.16
N PHE A 119 5.20 -7.17 2.73
CA PHE A 119 5.01 -5.76 3.11
C PHE A 119 4.09 -5.56 4.31
N GLY A 120 3.52 -6.63 4.87
CA GLY A 120 2.75 -6.59 6.11
C GLY A 120 3.55 -5.97 7.25
N GLY A 121 2.97 -4.95 7.91
CA GLY A 121 3.64 -4.18 8.96
C GLY A 121 4.60 -3.11 8.46
N GLN A 122 4.94 -3.08 7.17
CA GLN A 122 5.69 -2.00 6.53
C GLN A 122 4.76 -1.03 5.80
N LEU A 123 3.74 -1.56 5.13
CA LEU A 123 2.66 -0.81 4.51
C LEU A 123 1.35 -1.08 5.26
N SER A 124 0.52 -0.04 5.40
CA SER A 124 -0.86 -0.21 5.82
C SER A 124 -1.68 -0.95 4.76
N GLU A 125 -2.78 -1.58 5.16
CA GLU A 125 -3.68 -2.25 4.21
C GLU A 125 -4.19 -1.29 3.13
N ARG A 126 -4.44 -0.03 3.49
CA ARG A 126 -4.86 1.00 2.54
C ARG A 126 -3.77 1.29 1.50
N GLU A 127 -2.50 1.30 1.89
CA GLU A 127 -1.38 1.48 0.96
C GLU A 127 -1.19 0.27 0.03
N ILE A 128 -1.40 -0.96 0.55
CA ILE A 128 -1.42 -2.16 -0.29
C ILE A 128 -2.57 -2.08 -1.30
N TRP A 129 -3.79 -1.71 -0.88
CA TRP A 129 -4.89 -1.49 -1.81
C TRP A 129 -4.60 -0.37 -2.81
N ALA A 130 -3.93 0.70 -2.37
CA ALA A 130 -3.55 1.80 -3.25
C ALA A 130 -2.58 1.33 -4.33
N VAL A 131 -1.53 0.59 -3.98
CA VAL A 131 -0.56 0.11 -4.98
C VAL A 131 -1.21 -0.82 -6.00
N LEU A 132 -2.14 -1.67 -5.57
CA LEU A 132 -2.91 -2.51 -6.48
C LEU A 132 -3.83 -1.68 -7.38
N ALA A 133 -4.49 -0.63 -6.86
CA ALA A 133 -5.28 0.29 -7.67
C ALA A 133 -4.42 0.94 -8.76
N TYR A 134 -3.22 1.40 -8.42
CA TYR A 134 -2.27 1.95 -9.39
C TYR A 134 -1.88 0.93 -10.46
N ILE A 135 -1.42 -0.27 -10.08
CA ILE A 135 -1.05 -1.32 -11.04
C ILE A 135 -2.22 -1.60 -12.00
N LYS A 136 -3.44 -1.80 -11.47
CA LYS A 136 -4.65 -2.06 -12.26
C LYS A 136 -5.00 -0.93 -13.23
N SER A 137 -4.74 0.32 -12.83
CA SER A 137 -5.02 1.50 -13.65
C SER A 137 -4.18 1.55 -14.94
N THR A 138 -3.05 0.85 -14.96
CA THR A 138 -2.13 0.84 -16.12
C THR A 138 -2.52 -0.18 -17.19
N TRP A 139 -3.41 -1.13 -16.88
CA TRP A 139 -3.77 -2.17 -17.82
C TRP A 139 -4.71 -1.67 -18.93
N PRO A 140 -4.57 -2.23 -20.15
CA PRO A 140 -5.56 -2.08 -21.21
C PRO A 140 -6.98 -2.40 -20.72
N PRO A 141 -8.02 -1.73 -21.26
CA PRO A 141 -9.40 -1.89 -20.78
C PRO A 141 -9.90 -3.34 -20.74
N ASP A 142 -9.55 -4.16 -21.72
CA ASP A 142 -9.94 -5.58 -21.83
C ASP A 142 -9.28 -6.46 -20.75
N ILE A 143 -8.00 -6.21 -20.45
CA ILE A 143 -7.28 -6.89 -19.35
C ILE A 143 -7.88 -6.49 -18.00
N ARG A 144 -8.15 -5.20 -17.80
CA ARG A 144 -8.76 -4.70 -16.57
C ARG A 144 -10.15 -5.29 -16.34
N GLU A 145 -11.00 -5.31 -17.37
CA GLU A 145 -12.34 -5.90 -17.27
C GLU A 145 -12.29 -7.41 -16.94
N ARG A 146 -11.38 -8.15 -17.59
CA ARG A 146 -11.15 -9.57 -17.29
C ARG A 146 -10.76 -9.78 -15.83
N GLN A 147 -9.79 -9.01 -15.35
CA GLN A 147 -9.32 -9.14 -13.96
C GLN A 147 -10.42 -8.76 -12.96
N GLU A 148 -11.17 -7.69 -13.22
CA GLU A 148 -12.30 -7.31 -12.37
C GLU A 148 -13.37 -8.41 -12.32
N SER A 149 -13.60 -9.11 -13.43
CA SER A 149 -14.51 -10.25 -13.50
C SER A 149 -14.01 -11.44 -12.66
N LEU A 150 -12.70 -11.70 -12.64
CA LEU A 150 -12.08 -12.69 -11.74
C LEU A 150 -12.24 -12.28 -10.28
N SER A 151 -11.93 -11.01 -9.97
CA SER A 151 -12.05 -10.45 -8.62
C SER A 151 -13.48 -10.51 -8.09
N ARG A 152 -14.50 -10.21 -8.91
CA ARG A 152 -15.91 -10.32 -8.51
C ARG A 152 -16.33 -11.76 -8.21
N ARG A 153 -15.84 -12.73 -8.97
CA ARG A 153 -16.14 -14.16 -8.79
C ARG A 153 -15.50 -14.76 -7.55
N ALA A 154 -14.39 -14.18 -7.08
CA ALA A 154 -13.65 -14.63 -5.91
C ALA A 154 -14.06 -13.92 -4.59
N ARG A 155 -15.15 -13.14 -4.59
CA ARG A 155 -15.58 -12.35 -3.43
C ARG A 155 -16.18 -13.19 -2.32
#